data_AF-A0A671TKT9-F1
#
_entry.id   AF-A0A671TKT9-F1
#
_cell.length_a   1.000
_cell.length_b   1.000
_cell.length_c   1.000
_cell.angle_alpha   90.00
_cell.angle_beta   90.00
_cell.angle_gamma   90.00
#
_symmetry.space_group_name_H-M   'P 1'
#
loop_
_entity.id
_entity.type
_entity.pdbx_description
1 polymer ?
#
loop_
_entity_poly.entity_id
_entity_poly.type
_entity_poly.pdbx_seq_one_letter_code
_entity_poly.pdbx_strand_id
1 'polypeptide(L)'
;MSPVHSAEVDASRGTLDLEYTYSTWAVWYAQATAFLLCGDTRLFKRGQKLAHPICTDYVGFTEEQSQAWLRNFRLLQRKNGESTLRPYLNAVRATLQAALCLENFSSQVVERHNKPEVEVRSSKELLLQPVVISRNDKEKVLIEGSINSVRVSIAVKQADEIEKILCHKFMRFMMMRAENFFILRRKPVEGYDISFLITNFHTEQMYKHKLVDFVIHFMEEIDKEISEMKLSVNARARIVAEEFLKNVRNISSVFPA
;
A
#
# COMPACT_ATOMS: atom_id res chain seq x y z
N MET A 1 15.78 16.98 25.43
CA MET A 1 15.17 17.15 24.10
C MET A 1 15.87 16.16 23.18
N SER A 2 15.21 15.02 22.93
CA SER A 2 15.75 13.93 22.11
C SER A 2 14.83 13.79 20.89
N PRO A 3 15.35 13.62 19.66
CA PRO A 3 14.50 13.46 18.49
C PRO A 3 13.83 12.07 18.52
N VAL A 4 12.52 12.05 18.35
CA VAL A 4 11.72 10.83 18.20
C VAL A 4 11.98 10.28 16.80
N HIS A 5 12.77 9.21 16.69
CA HIS A 5 12.94 8.48 15.44
C HIS A 5 11.68 7.65 15.17
N SER A 6 10.99 7.97 14.09
CA SER A 6 9.94 7.15 13.49
C SER A 6 10.52 5.78 13.10
N ALA A 7 9.94 4.71 13.64
CA ALA A 7 10.31 3.35 13.26
C ALA A 7 9.72 3.02 11.89
N GLU A 8 10.57 3.07 10.86
CA GLU A 8 10.28 2.59 9.52
C GLU A 8 10.56 1.08 9.50
N VAL A 9 9.50 0.27 9.46
CA VAL A 9 9.63 -1.20 9.41
C VAL A 9 9.75 -1.60 7.95
N ASP A 10 10.99 -1.71 7.49
CA ASP A 10 11.31 -2.30 6.19
C ASP A 10 10.97 -3.80 6.27
N ALA A 11 9.95 -4.21 5.52
CA ALA A 11 9.37 -5.56 5.54
C ALA A 11 10.30 -6.55 4.81
N SER A 12 11.46 -6.81 5.39
CA SER A 12 12.45 -7.73 4.82
C SER A 12 13.21 -8.49 5.91
N ARG A 13 12.51 -9.25 6.79
CA ARG A 13 13.10 -10.37 7.57
C ARG A 13 12.06 -11.25 8.32
N GLY A 14 12.16 -12.57 8.11
CA GLY A 14 11.57 -13.66 8.94
C GLY A 14 10.72 -14.67 8.15
N THR A 15 11.30 -15.70 7.50
CA THR A 15 11.46 -17.12 7.96
C THR A 15 10.14 -17.86 8.23
N LEU A 16 9.83 -19.07 7.78
CA LEU A 16 10.47 -20.13 6.98
C LEU A 16 9.33 -21.10 6.64
N ASP A 17 9.17 -21.49 5.37
CA ASP A 17 8.59 -22.80 5.03
C ASP A 17 9.47 -23.46 3.97
N LEU A 18 9.85 -24.68 4.29
CA LEU A 18 10.91 -25.49 3.72
C LEU A 18 10.49 -26.07 2.36
N GLU A 19 10.88 -25.45 1.24
CA GLU A 19 11.03 -26.14 -0.05
C GLU A 19 11.76 -25.29 -1.12
N TYR A 20 12.96 -24.76 -0.82
CA TYR A 20 13.87 -24.22 -1.85
C TYR A 20 15.32 -24.32 -1.36
N THR A 21 15.80 -25.55 -1.24
CA THR A 21 17.21 -25.83 -0.96
C THR A 21 18.05 -25.62 -2.23
N TYR A 22 19.22 -25.00 -2.06
CA TYR A 22 20.33 -24.75 -3.00
C TYR A 22 20.51 -23.34 -3.62
N SER A 23 19.48 -22.55 -3.95
CA SER A 23 19.73 -21.25 -4.65
C SER A 23 19.86 -20.02 -3.74
N THR A 24 19.21 -20.04 -2.58
CA THR A 24 19.19 -18.91 -1.62
C THR A 24 20.44 -18.84 -0.75
N TRP A 25 21.03 -20.00 -0.42
CA TRP A 25 22.30 -20.08 0.32
C TRP A 25 23.45 -19.42 -0.45
N ALA A 26 23.51 -19.59 -1.76
CA ALA A 26 24.55 -18.97 -2.58
C ALA A 26 24.45 -17.43 -2.59
N VAL A 27 23.24 -16.87 -2.56
CA VAL A 27 23.00 -15.42 -2.54
C VAL A 27 23.30 -14.83 -1.16
N TRP A 28 22.91 -15.52 -0.09
CA TRP A 28 23.23 -15.12 1.27
C TRP A 28 24.74 -15.24 1.57
N TYR A 29 25.39 -16.29 1.07
CA TYR A 29 26.84 -16.47 1.19
C TYR A 29 27.58 -15.38 0.40
N ALA A 30 27.16 -15.07 -0.83
CA ALA A 30 27.76 -13.97 -1.60
C ALA A 30 27.54 -12.59 -0.95
N GLN A 31 26.37 -12.34 -0.36
CA GLN A 31 26.07 -11.10 0.36
C GLN A 31 26.84 -10.98 1.68
N ALA A 32 26.94 -12.06 2.46
CA ALA A 32 27.71 -12.09 3.70
C ALA A 32 29.22 -11.95 3.43
N THR A 33 29.74 -12.58 2.38
CA THR A 33 31.16 -12.51 2.02
C THR A 33 31.53 -11.13 1.48
N ALA A 34 30.65 -10.47 0.71
CA ALA A 34 30.86 -9.10 0.23
C ALA A 34 30.82 -8.06 1.37
N PHE A 35 29.97 -8.26 2.37
CA PHE A 35 29.87 -7.37 3.54
C PHE A 35 31.07 -7.53 4.49
N LEU A 36 31.55 -8.77 4.69
CA LEU A 36 32.73 -9.07 5.51
C LEU A 36 34.06 -8.64 4.87
N LEU A 37 34.18 -8.66 3.53
CA LEU A 37 35.44 -8.33 2.84
C LEU A 37 35.63 -6.83 2.53
N CYS A 38 34.57 -6.02 2.41
CA CYS A 38 34.71 -4.69 1.81
C CYS A 38 34.25 -3.50 2.67
N GLY A 39 33.52 -3.71 3.78
CA GLY A 39 33.29 -2.67 4.81
C GLY A 39 32.69 -1.32 4.37
N ASP A 40 32.21 -1.15 3.14
CA ASP A 40 31.71 0.14 2.63
C ASP A 40 30.48 -0.05 1.72
N THR A 41 29.34 0.49 2.13
CA THR A 41 28.04 0.38 1.46
C THR A 41 27.88 1.32 0.25
N ARG A 42 28.92 2.06 -0.12
CA ARG A 42 28.86 3.09 -1.18
C ARG A 42 29.00 2.59 -2.62
N LEU A 43 29.37 1.33 -2.85
CA LEU A 43 29.55 0.79 -4.20
C LEU A 43 28.24 0.47 -4.95
N PHE A 44 27.08 0.60 -4.30
CA PHE A 44 25.79 0.26 -4.91
C PHE A 44 25.21 1.33 -5.86
N LYS A 45 25.78 2.55 -5.91
CA LYS A 45 25.18 3.70 -6.62
C LYS A 45 25.69 3.98 -8.03
N ARG A 46 26.69 3.26 -8.54
CA ARG A 46 27.14 3.42 -9.93
C ARG A 46 27.31 2.06 -10.57
N GLY A 47 26.37 1.69 -11.45
CA GLY A 47 26.47 0.55 -12.35
C GLY A 47 27.58 0.71 -13.40
N GLN A 48 28.82 0.90 -12.95
CA GLN A 48 30.01 0.89 -13.79
C GLN A 48 30.89 -0.29 -13.37
N LYS A 49 31.14 -1.15 -14.37
CA LYS A 49 32.17 -2.20 -14.45
C LYS A 49 32.99 -2.41 -13.18
N LEU A 50 32.51 -3.27 -12.29
CA LEU A 50 33.38 -3.99 -11.35
C LEU A 50 33.82 -5.30 -12.02
N ALA A 51 34.65 -5.17 -13.07
CA ALA A 51 35.65 -6.19 -13.35
C ALA A 51 36.89 -5.80 -12.54
N HIS A 52 36.79 -5.89 -11.21
CA HIS A 52 37.94 -5.74 -10.34
C HIS A 52 38.56 -7.13 -10.17
N PRO A 53 39.89 -7.32 -10.32
CA PRO A 53 40.53 -8.65 -10.33
C PRO A 53 40.46 -9.41 -8.99
N ILE A 54 39.71 -8.91 -8.00
CA ILE A 54 39.67 -9.49 -6.66
C ILE A 54 38.55 -10.54 -6.52
N CYS A 55 37.55 -10.54 -7.41
CA CYS A 55 36.46 -11.52 -7.35
C CYS A 55 36.71 -12.81 -8.15
N THR A 56 37.72 -12.87 -9.03
CA THR A 56 37.96 -14.06 -9.88
C THR A 56 38.73 -15.17 -9.17
N ASP A 57 39.47 -14.87 -8.11
CA ASP A 57 40.43 -15.83 -7.55
C ASP A 57 39.96 -16.53 -6.26
N TYR A 58 38.88 -16.07 -5.61
CA TYR A 58 38.45 -16.64 -4.31
C TYR A 58 37.19 -17.51 -4.35
N VAL A 59 36.42 -17.45 -5.43
CA VAL A 59 35.23 -18.29 -5.61
C VAL A 59 35.14 -18.51 -7.11
N GLY A 60 35.51 -19.69 -7.62
CA GLY A 60 35.61 -19.97 -9.06
C GLY A 60 34.29 -19.80 -9.82
N PHE A 61 33.91 -18.55 -10.09
CA PHE A 61 32.72 -18.15 -10.83
C PHE A 61 33.14 -17.92 -12.27
N THR A 62 32.63 -18.74 -13.20
CA THR A 62 32.95 -18.58 -14.61
C THR A 62 32.32 -17.30 -15.17
N GLU A 63 32.91 -16.74 -16.23
CA GLU A 63 32.41 -15.51 -16.87
C GLU A 63 30.96 -15.68 -17.36
N GLU A 64 30.58 -16.89 -17.78
CA GLU A 64 29.20 -17.28 -18.08
C GLU A 64 28.25 -17.20 -16.88
N GLN A 65 28.67 -17.64 -15.70
CA GLN A 65 27.84 -17.58 -14.49
C GLN A 65 27.60 -16.14 -14.02
N SER A 66 28.61 -15.27 -14.15
CA SER A 66 28.46 -13.83 -13.86
C SER A 66 27.52 -13.14 -14.88
N GLN A 67 27.64 -13.47 -16.16
CA GLN A 67 26.75 -12.95 -17.20
C GLN A 67 25.33 -13.51 -17.09
N ALA A 68 25.15 -14.75 -16.64
CA ALA A 68 23.85 -15.34 -16.34
C ALA A 68 23.20 -14.68 -15.13
N TRP A 69 23.97 -14.37 -14.08
CA TRP A 69 23.50 -13.63 -12.92
C TRP A 69 23.05 -12.21 -13.29
N LEU A 70 23.84 -11.46 -14.08
CA LEU A 70 23.47 -10.12 -14.56
C LEU A 70 22.24 -10.14 -15.48
N ARG A 71 22.08 -11.18 -16.31
CA ARG A 71 20.89 -11.40 -17.14
C ARG A 71 19.65 -11.69 -16.29
N ASN A 72 19.76 -12.58 -15.31
CA ASN A 72 18.68 -12.89 -14.37
C ASN A 72 18.31 -11.69 -13.48
N PHE A 73 19.29 -10.93 -13.03
CA PHE A 73 19.08 -9.69 -12.27
C PHE A 73 18.34 -8.64 -13.12
N ARG A 74 18.71 -8.47 -14.40
CA ARG A 74 17.98 -7.59 -15.33
C ARG A 74 16.55 -8.10 -15.63
N LEU A 75 16.35 -9.41 -15.73
CA LEU A 75 15.02 -10.00 -15.92
C LEU A 75 14.13 -9.83 -14.68
N LEU A 76 14.70 -9.90 -13.47
CA LEU A 76 14.04 -9.58 -12.20
C LEU A 76 13.65 -8.10 -12.11
N GLN A 77 14.54 -7.19 -12.50
CA GLN A 77 14.25 -5.75 -12.55
C GLN A 77 13.17 -5.42 -13.60
N ARG A 78 13.12 -6.18 -14.71
CA ARG A 78 12.18 -5.95 -15.82
C ARG A 78 10.80 -6.55 -15.60
N LYS A 79 10.63 -7.55 -14.72
CA LYS A 79 9.31 -8.06 -14.29
C LYS A 79 8.62 -7.20 -13.21
N ASN A 80 9.33 -6.26 -12.59
CA ASN A 80 8.83 -5.50 -11.44
C ASN A 80 8.01 -4.24 -11.75
N GLY A 81 7.86 -3.84 -13.02
CA GLY A 81 7.09 -2.64 -13.38
C GLY A 81 5.58 -2.75 -13.10
N GLU A 82 5.07 -3.98 -13.06
CA GLU A 82 3.67 -4.32 -12.79
C GLU A 82 3.50 -5.00 -11.41
N SER A 83 4.61 -5.32 -10.71
CA SER A 83 4.65 -6.30 -9.63
C SER A 83 4.98 -5.76 -8.23
N THR A 84 4.88 -4.46 -7.98
CA THR A 84 5.01 -3.88 -6.63
C THR A 84 3.70 -3.86 -5.83
N LEU A 85 2.55 -3.99 -6.50
CA LEU A 85 1.23 -4.00 -5.86
C LEU A 85 1.07 -5.20 -4.93
N ARG A 86 1.41 -6.40 -5.42
CA ARG A 86 1.22 -7.65 -4.67
C ARG A 86 2.08 -7.72 -3.38
N PRO A 87 3.38 -7.37 -3.39
CA PRO A 87 4.17 -7.23 -2.17
C PRO A 87 3.60 -6.19 -1.20
N TYR A 88 3.13 -5.05 -1.71
CA TYR A 88 2.50 -4.01 -0.89
C TYR A 88 1.23 -4.50 -0.19
N LEU A 89 0.31 -5.12 -0.93
CA LEU A 89 -0.92 -5.68 -0.37
C LEU A 89 -0.63 -6.82 0.62
N ASN A 90 0.39 -7.64 0.36
CA ASN A 90 0.82 -8.69 1.29
C ASN A 90 1.37 -8.10 2.60
N ALA A 91 2.16 -7.02 2.53
CA ALA A 91 2.64 -6.32 3.71
C ALA A 91 1.48 -5.73 4.52
N VAL A 92 0.55 -5.03 3.86
CA VAL A 92 -0.67 -4.50 4.50
C VAL A 92 -1.49 -5.61 5.15
N ARG A 93 -1.70 -6.72 4.44
CA ARG A 93 -2.42 -7.90 4.96
C ARG A 93 -1.77 -8.47 6.21
N ALA A 94 -0.46 -8.66 6.21
CA ALA A 94 0.27 -9.20 7.36
C ALA A 94 0.19 -8.26 8.57
N THR A 95 0.33 -6.94 8.34
CA THR A 95 0.22 -5.94 9.41
C THR A 95 -1.20 -5.85 9.96
N LEU A 96 -2.24 -5.91 9.11
CA LEU A 96 -3.63 -5.94 9.56
C LEU A 96 -3.96 -7.20 10.35
N GLN A 97 -3.44 -8.36 9.93
CA GLN A 97 -3.62 -9.62 10.65
C GLN A 97 -3.02 -9.55 12.06
N ALA A 98 -1.86 -8.89 12.21
CA ALA A 98 -1.22 -8.67 13.50
C ALA A 98 -1.94 -7.60 14.34
N ALA A 99 -2.44 -6.52 13.71
CA ALA A 99 -3.11 -5.42 14.40
C ALA A 99 -4.52 -5.78 14.89
N LEU A 100 -5.26 -6.66 14.19
CA LEU A 100 -6.63 -7.06 14.53
C LEU A 100 -6.71 -8.13 15.63
N CYS A 101 -5.77 -8.11 16.56
CA CYS A 101 -5.82 -8.87 17.81
C CYS A 101 -6.48 -7.99 18.88
N LEU A 102 -7.78 -7.74 18.71
CA LEU A 102 -8.57 -6.85 19.55
C LEU A 102 -9.23 -7.58 20.70
N GLU A 103 -9.27 -6.94 21.86
CA GLU A 103 -9.96 -7.43 23.05
C GLU A 103 -10.95 -6.39 23.56
N ASN A 104 -12.00 -6.84 24.23
CA ASN A 104 -12.96 -5.94 24.86
C ASN A 104 -12.31 -5.28 26.07
N PHE A 105 -12.23 -3.94 26.05
CA PHE A 105 -11.56 -3.15 27.08
C PHE A 105 -12.44 -1.99 27.55
N SER A 106 -12.75 -1.96 28.85
CA SER A 106 -13.51 -0.89 29.49
C SER A 106 -12.66 0.36 29.66
N SER A 107 -13.25 1.55 29.49
CA SER A 107 -12.52 2.81 29.63
C SER A 107 -12.01 3.00 31.05
N GLN A 108 -10.74 3.38 31.19
CA GLN A 108 -10.12 3.70 32.49
C GLN A 108 -10.46 5.11 32.98
N VAL A 109 -10.84 6.02 32.08
CA VAL A 109 -11.07 7.44 32.40
C VAL A 109 -12.51 7.72 32.78
N VAL A 110 -13.46 7.03 32.13
CA VAL A 110 -14.89 7.26 32.35
C VAL A 110 -15.55 5.94 32.73
N GLU A 111 -16.15 5.90 33.92
CA GLU A 111 -16.81 4.70 34.44
C GLU A 111 -17.93 4.24 33.50
N ARG A 112 -18.04 2.93 33.27
CA ARG A 112 -19.10 2.28 32.46
C ARG A 112 -19.16 2.68 30.99
N HIS A 113 -18.13 3.35 30.48
CA HIS A 113 -18.01 3.63 29.05
C HIS A 113 -17.06 2.63 28.37
N ASN A 114 -17.42 2.21 27.16
CA ASN A 114 -16.53 1.52 26.24
C ASN A 114 -16.42 2.39 24.98
N LYS A 115 -15.24 2.95 24.76
CA LYS A 115 -14.94 3.84 23.63
C LYS A 115 -13.73 3.29 22.89
N PRO A 116 -13.65 3.45 21.56
CA PRO A 116 -12.46 3.06 20.81
C PRO A 116 -11.25 3.90 21.26
N GLU A 117 -10.27 3.25 21.89
CA GLU A 117 -9.11 3.93 22.49
C GLU A 117 -8.26 4.66 21.43
N VAL A 118 -8.21 4.14 20.19
CA VAL A 118 -7.50 4.79 19.07
C VAL A 118 -8.07 6.15 18.67
N GLU A 119 -9.36 6.42 18.96
CA GLU A 119 -10.01 7.71 18.71
C GLU A 119 -9.87 8.66 19.90
N VAL A 120 -10.04 8.15 21.12
CA VAL A 120 -10.03 8.98 22.35
C VAL A 120 -8.61 9.37 22.74
N ARG A 121 -7.64 8.45 22.59
CA ARG A 121 -6.21 8.65 22.89
C ARG A 121 -5.94 9.22 24.29
N SER A 122 -6.78 8.89 25.27
CA SER A 122 -6.61 9.33 26.66
C SER A 122 -5.46 8.60 27.37
N SER A 123 -5.31 7.31 27.07
CA SER A 123 -4.36 6.40 27.68
C SER A 123 -3.30 6.01 26.66
N LYS A 124 -2.05 6.45 26.85
CA LYS A 124 -0.95 6.17 25.91
C LYS A 124 -0.49 4.71 25.95
N GLU A 125 -0.65 4.07 27.10
CA GLU A 125 -0.33 2.67 27.36
C GLU A 125 -1.22 1.69 26.57
N LEU A 126 -2.39 2.14 26.13
CA LEU A 126 -3.32 1.34 25.33
C LEU A 126 -3.12 1.49 23.82
N LEU A 127 -2.27 2.44 23.42
CA LEU A 127 -1.99 2.73 22.01
C LEU A 127 -0.74 1.97 21.56
N LEU A 128 -0.84 1.31 20.41
CA LEU A 128 0.30 0.71 19.75
C LEU A 128 1.02 1.74 18.88
N GLN A 129 2.27 1.45 18.53
CA GLN A 129 3.03 2.28 17.61
C GLN A 129 2.33 2.34 16.25
N PRO A 130 2.00 3.54 15.72
CA PRO A 130 1.47 3.67 14.37
C PRO A 130 2.47 3.17 13.33
N VAL A 131 1.99 2.37 12.37
CA VAL A 131 2.79 1.84 11.27
C VAL A 131 2.29 2.42 9.96
N VAL A 132 3.21 2.91 9.12
CA VAL A 132 2.90 3.37 7.77
C VAL A 132 3.54 2.42 6.78
N ILE A 133 2.75 1.92 5.84
CA ILE A 133 3.20 1.08 4.73
C ILE A 133 3.00 1.89 3.47
N SER A 134 4.07 2.20 2.75
CA SER A 134 4.04 2.96 1.51
C SER A 134 4.48 2.12 0.34
N ARG A 135 3.74 2.20 -0.77
CA ARG A 135 4.18 1.67 -2.06
C ARG A 135 5.00 2.71 -2.81
N ASN A 136 4.51 3.95 -2.81
CA ASN A 136 5.10 5.14 -3.43
C ASN A 136 4.85 6.34 -2.50
N ASP A 137 5.42 7.52 -2.80
CA ASP A 137 5.20 8.75 -2.01
C ASP A 137 3.71 9.15 -1.89
N LYS A 138 2.90 8.77 -2.88
CA LYS A 138 1.46 9.05 -2.95
C LYS A 138 0.57 7.94 -2.39
N GLU A 139 1.00 6.67 -2.54
CA GLU A 139 0.21 5.49 -2.16
C GLU A 139 0.74 4.94 -0.84
N LYS A 140 -0.04 5.14 0.23
CA LYS A 140 0.33 4.69 1.58
C LYS A 140 -0.88 4.35 2.43
N VAL A 141 -0.68 3.43 3.37
CA VAL A 141 -1.66 3.07 4.39
C VAL A 141 -1.05 3.32 5.76
N LEU A 142 -1.79 4.01 6.61
CA LEU A 142 -1.50 4.21 8.01
C LEU A 142 -2.38 3.28 8.85
N ILE A 143 -1.74 2.45 9.67
CA ILE A 143 -2.40 1.54 10.60
C ILE A 143 -2.06 1.99 12.01
N GLU A 144 -3.09 2.34 12.77
CA GLU A 144 -3.00 2.73 14.17
C GLU A 144 -3.75 1.69 14.98
N GLY A 145 -3.01 0.91 15.78
CA GLY A 145 -3.58 -0.10 16.65
C GLY A 145 -3.79 0.41 18.07
N SER A 146 -4.76 -0.17 18.76
CA SER A 146 -4.94 -0.09 20.21
C SER A 146 -5.47 -1.43 20.72
N ILE A 147 -5.66 -1.55 22.03
CA ILE A 147 -6.18 -2.78 22.65
C ILE A 147 -7.57 -3.20 22.14
N ASN A 148 -8.48 -2.24 21.91
CA ASN A 148 -9.89 -2.52 21.59
C ASN A 148 -10.32 -2.07 20.19
N SER A 149 -9.45 -1.35 19.47
CA SER A 149 -9.77 -0.80 18.16
C SER A 149 -8.54 -0.59 17.29
N VAL A 150 -8.71 -0.74 15.97
CA VAL A 150 -7.72 -0.41 14.94
C VAL A 150 -8.32 0.63 14.01
N ARG A 151 -7.54 1.67 13.71
CA ARG A 151 -7.84 2.61 12.64
C ARG A 151 -6.93 2.37 11.45
N VAL A 152 -7.52 2.26 10.27
CA VAL A 152 -6.81 2.04 9.01
C VAL A 152 -7.13 3.20 8.08
N SER A 153 -6.12 3.98 7.70
CA SER A 153 -6.30 5.13 6.80
C SER A 153 -5.54 4.89 5.50
N ILE A 154 -6.19 5.12 4.37
CA ILE A 154 -5.68 4.76 3.04
C ILE A 154 -5.57 6.03 2.20
N ALA A 155 -4.39 6.22 1.61
CA ALA A 155 -4.14 7.22 0.58
C ALA A 155 -4.12 6.51 -0.78
N VAL A 156 -5.05 6.91 -1.65
CA VAL A 156 -5.29 6.31 -2.95
C VAL A 156 -4.42 6.99 -4.01
N LYS A 157 -4.01 6.24 -5.02
CA LYS A 157 -3.26 6.78 -6.15
C LYS A 157 -4.09 7.84 -6.89
N GLN A 158 -3.49 9.02 -7.10
CA GLN A 158 -4.09 10.09 -7.90
C GLN A 158 -3.07 10.55 -8.95
N ALA A 159 -3.29 10.16 -10.21
CA ALA A 159 -2.41 10.53 -11.32
C ALA A 159 -2.74 11.92 -11.86
N ASP A 160 -4.03 12.21 -12.05
CA ASP A 160 -4.54 13.43 -12.71
C ASP A 160 -5.57 14.19 -11.84
N GLU A 161 -5.87 15.44 -12.21
CA GLU A 161 -6.91 16.24 -11.55
C GLU A 161 -8.31 15.61 -11.63
N ILE A 162 -8.63 14.96 -12.76
CA ILE A 162 -9.90 14.25 -12.92
C ILE A 162 -9.99 13.10 -11.90
N GLU A 163 -8.93 12.30 -11.75
CA GLU A 163 -8.90 11.20 -10.78
C GLU A 163 -9.00 11.72 -9.34
N LYS A 164 -8.37 12.86 -9.02
CA LYS A 164 -8.49 13.50 -7.72
C LYS A 164 -9.96 13.86 -7.40
N ILE A 165 -10.68 14.44 -8.37
CA ILE A 165 -12.10 14.79 -8.19
C ILE A 165 -12.97 13.53 -8.08
N LEU A 166 -12.72 12.52 -8.93
CA LEU A 166 -13.45 11.25 -8.91
C LEU A 166 -13.24 10.51 -7.58
N CYS A 167 -11.99 10.36 -7.14
CA CYS A 167 -11.63 9.76 -5.86
C CYS A 167 -12.34 10.48 -4.71
N HIS A 168 -12.22 11.81 -4.63
CA HIS A 168 -12.86 12.59 -3.57
C HIS A 168 -14.38 12.43 -3.54
N LYS A 169 -15.05 12.42 -4.71
CA LYS A 169 -16.50 12.20 -4.79
C LYS A 169 -16.89 10.76 -4.42
N PHE A 170 -16.12 9.77 -4.86
CA PHE A 170 -16.37 8.36 -4.59
C PHE A 170 -16.19 8.03 -3.11
N MET A 171 -15.09 8.48 -2.49
CA MET A 171 -14.87 8.32 -1.04
C MET A 171 -15.97 9.02 -0.23
N ARG A 172 -16.34 10.25 -0.62
CA ARG A 172 -17.44 10.98 0.04
C ARG A 172 -18.78 10.23 -0.07
N PHE A 173 -19.07 9.62 -1.22
CA PHE A 173 -20.27 8.82 -1.41
C PHE A 173 -20.33 7.62 -0.45
N MET A 174 -19.20 6.93 -0.26
CA MET A 174 -19.12 5.80 0.67
C MET A 174 -19.24 6.25 2.12
N MET A 175 -18.58 7.35 2.51
CA MET A 175 -18.66 7.88 3.87
C MET A 175 -20.07 8.36 4.25
N MET A 176 -20.86 8.88 3.30
CA MET A 176 -22.28 9.23 3.55
C MET A 176 -23.14 8.01 3.91
N ARG A 177 -22.69 6.79 3.59
CA ARG A 177 -23.38 5.52 3.87
C ARG A 177 -22.69 4.70 4.96
N ALA A 178 -21.82 5.33 5.75
CA ALA A 178 -21.08 4.66 6.83
C ALA A 178 -21.99 4.04 7.92
N GLU A 179 -23.27 4.41 8.01
CA GLU A 179 -24.23 3.75 8.91
C GLU A 179 -24.55 2.31 8.47
N ASN A 180 -24.67 2.09 7.16
CA ASN A 180 -24.83 0.75 6.59
C ASN A 180 -23.48 0.02 6.49
N PHE A 181 -22.41 0.79 6.31
CA PHE A 181 -21.04 0.31 6.22
C PHE A 181 -20.30 0.55 7.54
N PHE A 182 -20.65 -0.23 8.56
CA PHE A 182 -20.36 0.06 9.98
C PHE A 182 -18.88 0.12 10.37
N ILE A 183 -17.95 -0.34 9.51
CA ILE A 183 -16.50 -0.20 9.74
C ILE A 183 -15.90 1.09 9.14
N LEU A 184 -16.67 1.88 8.37
CA LEU A 184 -16.18 3.13 7.78
C LEU A 184 -16.31 4.30 8.75
N ARG A 185 -15.30 5.17 8.76
CA ARG A 185 -15.38 6.46 9.46
C ARG A 185 -16.14 7.46 8.60
N ARG A 186 -16.95 8.32 9.25
CA ARG A 186 -17.68 9.42 8.58
C ARG A 186 -16.77 10.51 8.03
N LYS A 187 -15.56 10.62 8.57
CA LYS A 187 -14.51 11.54 8.12
C LYS A 187 -13.17 10.79 8.07
N PRO A 188 -12.36 11.00 7.03
CA PRO A 188 -11.03 10.41 6.96
C PRO A 188 -10.07 11.14 7.92
N VAL A 189 -8.93 10.52 8.19
CA VAL A 189 -7.80 11.18 8.85
C VAL A 189 -7.20 12.21 7.89
N GLU A 190 -6.68 13.31 8.43
CA GLU A 190 -6.04 14.35 7.63
C GLU A 190 -4.86 13.79 6.82
N GLY A 191 -4.80 14.12 5.53
CA GLY A 191 -3.78 13.61 4.61
C GLY A 191 -4.06 12.22 4.03
N TYR A 192 -5.24 11.64 4.30
CA TYR A 192 -5.71 10.36 3.72
C TYR A 192 -7.10 10.54 3.09
N ASP A 193 -7.44 9.69 2.13
CA ASP A 193 -8.69 9.80 1.36
C ASP A 193 -9.87 9.11 2.06
N ILE A 194 -9.60 7.99 2.73
CA ILE A 194 -10.60 7.22 3.46
C ILE A 194 -10.00 6.57 4.70
N SER A 195 -10.83 6.38 5.73
CA SER A 195 -10.42 5.70 6.96
C SER A 195 -11.49 4.73 7.45
N PHE A 196 -11.02 3.57 7.92
CA PHE A 196 -11.80 2.55 8.60
C PHE A 196 -11.54 2.58 10.10
N LEU A 197 -12.56 2.28 10.88
CA LEU A 197 -12.48 2.07 12.32
C LEU A 197 -13.04 0.68 12.63
N ILE A 198 -12.15 -0.23 13.02
CA ILE A 198 -12.51 -1.60 13.39
C ILE A 198 -12.41 -1.69 14.91
N THR A 199 -13.46 -2.15 15.58
CA THR A 199 -13.52 -2.31 17.04
C THR A 199 -13.64 -3.78 17.39
N ASN A 200 -13.48 -4.11 18.69
CA ASN A 200 -13.70 -5.46 19.20
C ASN A 200 -15.10 -6.00 18.87
N PHE A 201 -16.12 -5.14 18.87
CA PHE A 201 -17.49 -5.52 18.50
C PHE A 201 -17.59 -6.05 17.07
N HIS A 202 -16.80 -5.51 16.14
CA HIS A 202 -16.79 -5.99 14.76
C HIS A 202 -16.11 -7.35 14.63
N THR A 203 -15.05 -7.59 15.41
CA THR A 203 -14.35 -8.89 15.43
C THR A 203 -15.12 -9.98 16.20
N GLU A 204 -16.05 -9.60 17.08
CA GLU A 204 -16.98 -10.52 17.75
C GLU A 204 -18.11 -10.95 16.81
N GLN A 205 -18.61 -10.05 15.96
CA GLN A 205 -19.71 -10.33 15.03
C GLN A 205 -19.25 -10.96 13.70
N MET A 206 -18.04 -10.67 13.26
CA MET A 206 -17.48 -11.16 12.00
C MET A 206 -16.09 -11.74 12.19
N TYR A 207 -15.76 -12.73 11.38
CA TYR A 207 -14.42 -13.30 11.38
C TYR A 207 -13.36 -12.28 10.96
N LYS A 208 -12.32 -12.12 11.79
CA LYS A 208 -11.22 -11.18 11.52
C LYS A 208 -10.57 -11.34 10.15
N HIS A 209 -10.43 -12.57 9.66
CA HIS A 209 -9.83 -12.82 8.34
C HIS A 209 -10.70 -12.27 7.20
N LYS A 210 -12.04 -12.26 7.35
CA LYS A 210 -12.95 -11.64 6.38
C LYS A 210 -12.87 -10.13 6.40
N LEU A 211 -12.64 -9.53 7.56
CA LEU A 211 -12.37 -8.09 7.68
C LEU A 211 -11.06 -7.70 6.97
N VAL A 212 -10.00 -8.49 7.17
CA VAL A 212 -8.72 -8.29 6.45
C VAL A 212 -8.92 -8.45 4.95
N ASP A 213 -9.57 -9.53 4.50
CA ASP A 213 -9.88 -9.74 3.08
C ASP A 213 -10.68 -8.60 2.49
N PHE A 214 -11.68 -8.10 3.22
CA PHE A 214 -12.48 -6.96 2.81
C PHE A 214 -11.62 -5.71 2.58
N VAL A 215 -10.73 -5.36 3.50
CA VAL A 215 -9.87 -4.17 3.36
C VAL A 215 -8.92 -4.31 2.17
N ILE A 216 -8.32 -5.48 1.97
CA ILE A 216 -7.43 -5.73 0.82
C ILE A 216 -8.21 -5.68 -0.49
N HIS A 217 -9.36 -6.32 -0.56
CA HIS A 217 -10.23 -6.29 -1.73
C HIS A 217 -10.68 -4.86 -2.04
N PHE A 218 -11.05 -4.10 -1.02
CA PHE A 218 -11.41 -2.69 -1.16
C PHE A 218 -10.27 -1.86 -1.77
N MET A 219 -9.02 -2.07 -1.35
CA MET A 219 -7.86 -1.41 -1.93
C MET A 219 -7.65 -1.76 -3.41
N GLU A 220 -7.92 -3.00 -3.81
CA GLU A 220 -7.79 -3.45 -5.21
C GLU A 220 -8.92 -2.89 -6.10
N GLU A 221 -10.14 -2.82 -5.60
CA GLU A 221 -11.31 -2.40 -6.38
C GLU A 221 -11.39 -0.88 -6.57
N ILE A 222 -10.91 -0.07 -5.63
CA ILE A 222 -10.93 1.41 -5.79
C ILE A 222 -10.17 1.83 -7.06
N ASP A 223 -8.99 1.27 -7.29
CA ASP A 223 -8.16 1.64 -8.44
C ASP A 223 -8.87 1.31 -9.77
N LYS A 224 -9.58 0.18 -9.83
CA LYS A 224 -10.36 -0.23 -10.99
C LYS A 224 -11.58 0.67 -11.18
N GLU A 225 -12.34 0.90 -10.12
CA GLU A 225 -13.56 1.73 -10.15
C GLU A 225 -13.25 3.17 -10.58
N ILE A 226 -12.17 3.78 -10.07
CA ILE A 226 -11.73 5.12 -10.50
C ILE A 226 -11.36 5.13 -11.99
N SER A 227 -10.67 4.09 -12.45
CA SER A 227 -10.29 3.95 -13.86
C SER A 227 -11.52 3.81 -14.76
N GLU A 228 -12.50 3.00 -14.36
CA GLU A 228 -13.78 2.82 -15.08
C GLU A 228 -14.60 4.11 -15.11
N MET A 229 -14.71 4.81 -13.98
CA MET A 229 -15.38 6.12 -13.92
C MET A 229 -14.72 7.15 -14.85
N LYS A 230 -13.38 7.19 -14.89
CA LYS A 230 -12.63 8.08 -15.79
C LYS A 230 -12.94 7.79 -17.25
N LEU A 231 -12.91 6.51 -17.64
CA LEU A 231 -13.25 6.07 -19.00
C LEU A 231 -14.71 6.44 -19.35
N SER A 232 -15.65 6.23 -18.43
CA SER A 232 -17.07 6.57 -18.59
C SER A 232 -17.31 8.07 -18.80
N VAL A 233 -16.60 8.93 -18.05
CA VAL A 233 -16.69 10.39 -18.22
C VAL A 233 -16.14 10.80 -19.59
N ASN A 234 -14.99 10.27 -19.99
CA ASN A 234 -14.38 10.59 -21.28
C ASN A 234 -15.24 10.12 -22.47
N ALA A 235 -15.80 8.92 -22.40
CA ALA A 235 -16.70 8.40 -23.43
C ALA A 235 -17.96 9.26 -23.56
N ARG A 236 -18.59 9.63 -22.44
CA ARG A 236 -19.78 10.50 -22.45
C ARG A 236 -19.47 11.90 -22.97
N ALA A 237 -18.34 12.49 -22.57
CA ALA A 237 -17.92 13.80 -23.05
C ALA A 237 -17.75 13.81 -24.59
N ARG A 238 -17.19 12.73 -25.16
CA ARG A 238 -17.06 12.57 -26.61
C ARG A 238 -18.43 12.53 -27.29
N ILE A 239 -19.35 11.71 -26.80
CA ILE A 239 -20.72 11.60 -27.37
C ILE A 239 -21.42 12.96 -27.34
N VAL A 240 -21.35 13.67 -26.21
CA VAL A 240 -21.96 15.00 -26.07
C VAL A 240 -21.36 16.00 -27.06
N ALA A 241 -20.04 16.00 -27.23
CA ALA A 241 -19.36 16.88 -28.18
C ALA A 241 -19.72 16.56 -29.65
N GLU A 242 -19.76 15.28 -30.01
CA GLU A 242 -20.16 14.83 -31.35
C GLU A 242 -21.60 15.24 -31.67
N GLU A 243 -22.52 15.05 -30.72
CA GLU A 243 -23.92 15.38 -30.91
C GLU A 243 -24.14 16.90 -31.01
N PHE A 244 -23.43 17.68 -30.19
CA PHE A 244 -23.45 19.14 -30.29
C PHE A 244 -22.98 19.62 -31.67
N LEU A 245 -21.85 19.09 -32.17
CA LEU A 245 -21.30 19.48 -33.47
C LEU A 245 -22.17 19.08 -34.65
N LYS A 246 -22.86 17.93 -34.60
CA LYS A 246 -23.84 17.53 -35.62
C LYS A 246 -24.97 18.55 -35.72
N ASN A 247 -25.51 18.97 -34.57
CA ASN A 247 -26.61 19.94 -34.53
C ASN A 247 -26.18 21.32 -35.01
N VAL A 248 -24.98 21.78 -34.67
CA VAL A 248 -24.42 23.04 -35.19
C VAL A 248 -24.27 23.01 -36.71
N ARG A 249 -23.76 21.91 -37.27
CA ARG A 249 -23.65 21.76 -38.75
C ARG A 249 -25.01 21.79 -39.42
N ASN A 250 -26.01 21.11 -38.86
CA ASN A 250 -27.37 21.10 -39.39
C ASN A 250 -27.99 22.51 -39.37
N ILE A 251 -27.79 23.30 -38.31
CA ILE A 251 -28.27 24.70 -38.24
C ILE A 251 -27.59 25.56 -39.32
N SER A 252 -26.28 25.42 -39.50
CA SER A 252 -25.54 26.17 -40.54
C SER A 252 -25.97 25.84 -41.98
N SER A 253 -26.53 24.65 -42.22
CA SER A 253 -27.09 24.30 -43.53
C SER A 253 -28.50 24.84 -43.78
N VAL A 254 -29.25 25.20 -42.73
CA VAL A 254 -30.63 25.71 -42.84
C VAL A 254 -30.65 27.23 -43.03
N PHE A 255 -29.64 27.95 -42.56
CA PHE A 255 -29.46 29.39 -42.78
C PHE A 255 -28.11 29.66 -43.44
N PRO A 256 -28.01 29.53 -44.78
CA PRO A 256 -26.85 30.02 -45.50
C PRO A 256 -26.81 31.56 -45.41
N ALA A 257 -25.62 32.10 -45.16
CA ALA A 257 -25.35 33.54 -45.10
C ALA A 257 -25.65 34.25 -46.43
#